data_AF-A0A9E7CTQ6-F1
#
_entry.id   AF-A0A9E7CTQ6-F1
#
_cell.length_a   1.000
_cell.length_b   1.000
_cell.length_c   1.000
_cell.angle_alpha   90.00
_cell.angle_beta   90.00
_cell.angle_gamma   90.00
#
_symmetry.space_group_name_H-M   'P 1'
#
loop_
_entity.id
_entity.type
_entity.pdbx_description
1 polymer ?
#
loop_
_entity_poly.entity_id
_entity_poly.type
_entity_poly.pdbx_seq_one_letter_code
_entity_poly.pdbx_strand_id
1 'polypeptide(L)'
;MKTNEQKAFDFAADTIKQLITLSTAIIALTITFSNDIVGANISNSSSIYWAWGLFLASVIFGIWTLMALTGTLQPMKKKKKANQENEEQKEQNGEPENEEESININGFNVKLPAGLQILTFIVALIFTVIFGVSSIVSQKDKLDPKDCIEIIKRSEYELVKPVSIDTLKVK
;
A
#
# COMPACT_ATOMS: atom_id res chain seq x y z
N MET A 1 -17.50 -13.97 24.70
CA MET A 1 -16.90 -12.65 24.41
C MET A 1 -15.38 -12.81 24.36
N LYS A 2 -14.70 -12.27 23.33
CA LYS A 2 -13.22 -12.25 23.28
C LYS A 2 -12.69 -11.34 24.39
N THR A 3 -11.62 -11.75 25.08
CA THR A 3 -10.95 -10.92 26.09
C THR A 3 -10.36 -9.66 25.45
N ASN A 4 -10.14 -8.60 26.22
CA ASN A 4 -9.58 -7.34 25.69
C ASN A 4 -8.21 -7.56 25.01
N GLU A 5 -7.44 -8.52 25.49
CA GLU A 5 -6.16 -8.94 24.93
C GLU A 5 -6.29 -9.58 23.54
N GLN A 6 -7.25 -10.48 23.35
CA GLN A 6 -7.54 -11.08 22.04
C GLN A 6 -7.97 -10.03 21.01
N LYS A 7 -8.73 -9.01 21.44
CA LYS A 7 -9.12 -7.90 20.56
C LYS A 7 -7.93 -7.04 20.17
N ALA A 8 -7.04 -6.73 21.13
CA ALA A 8 -5.82 -5.96 20.85
C ALA A 8 -4.89 -6.72 19.90
N PHE A 9 -4.77 -8.04 20.07
CA PHE A 9 -4.03 -8.91 19.16
C PHE A 9 -4.62 -8.89 17.74
N ASP A 10 -5.92 -9.16 17.61
CA ASP A 10 -6.59 -9.20 16.30
C ASP A 10 -6.44 -7.85 15.58
N PHE A 11 -6.60 -6.75 16.32
CA PHE A 11 -6.40 -5.41 15.79
C PHE A 11 -4.96 -5.17 15.33
N ALA A 12 -3.96 -5.60 16.11
CA ALA A 12 -2.56 -5.48 15.73
C ALA A 12 -2.24 -6.30 14.48
N ALA A 13 -2.71 -7.54 14.40
CA ALA A 13 -2.53 -8.41 13.24
C ALA A 13 -3.17 -7.80 11.98
N ASP A 14 -4.38 -7.26 12.09
CA ASP A 14 -5.07 -6.64 10.97
C ASP A 14 -4.40 -5.34 10.52
N THR A 15 -3.89 -4.52 11.46
CA THR A 15 -3.12 -3.32 11.14
C THR A 15 -1.83 -3.65 10.38
N ILE A 16 -1.08 -4.69 10.80
CA ILE A 16 0.14 -5.11 10.11
C ILE A 16 -0.17 -5.59 8.68
N LYS A 17 -1.24 -6.37 8.50
CA LYS A 17 -1.69 -6.80 7.16
C LYS A 17 -2.05 -5.60 6.28
N GLN A 18 -2.76 -4.62 6.82
CA GLN A 18 -3.08 -3.39 6.07
C GLN A 18 -1.82 -2.65 5.63
N LEU A 19 -0.82 -2.54 6.50
CA LEU A 19 0.44 -1.88 6.19
C LEU A 19 1.24 -2.62 5.11
N ILE A 20 1.25 -3.96 5.13
CA ILE A 20 1.86 -4.79 4.08
C ILE A 20 1.14 -4.59 2.74
N THR A 21 -0.18 -4.61 2.73
CA THR A 21 -1.00 -4.41 1.53
C THR A 21 -0.76 -3.03 0.93
N LEU A 22 -0.76 -1.98 1.76
CA LEU A 22 -0.50 -0.60 1.32
C LEU A 22 0.90 -0.45 0.73
N SER A 23 1.93 -0.99 1.41
CA SER A 23 3.31 -0.96 0.93
C SER A 23 3.45 -1.63 -0.43
N THR A 24 2.86 -2.82 -0.58
CA THR A 24 2.91 -3.59 -1.83
C THR A 24 2.18 -2.86 -2.97
N ALA A 25 1.02 -2.26 -2.69
CA ALA A 25 0.29 -1.47 -3.68
C ALA A 25 1.09 -0.25 -4.16
N ILE A 26 1.77 0.45 -3.24
CA ILE A 26 2.63 1.59 -3.59
C ILE A 26 3.82 1.14 -4.46
N ILE A 27 4.49 0.04 -4.10
CA ILE A 27 5.58 -0.51 -4.93
C ILE A 27 5.06 -0.83 -6.33
N ALA A 28 3.95 -1.57 -6.44
CA ALA A 28 3.39 -1.98 -7.73
C ALA A 28 3.01 -0.79 -8.61
N LEU A 29 2.38 0.23 -8.02
CA LEU A 29 2.03 1.48 -8.69
C LEU A 29 3.30 2.20 -9.18
N THR A 30 4.32 2.29 -8.33
CA THR A 30 5.56 3.02 -8.64
C THR A 30 6.38 2.31 -9.71
N ILE A 31 6.36 0.97 -9.75
CA ILE A 31 6.98 0.21 -10.83
C ILE A 31 6.22 0.41 -12.15
N THR A 32 4.88 0.35 -12.10
CA THR A 32 4.02 0.50 -13.28
C THR A 32 4.22 1.85 -13.96
N PHE A 33 4.32 2.92 -13.18
CA PHE A 33 4.56 4.28 -13.68
C PHE A 33 6.04 4.70 -13.53
N SER A 34 6.98 3.76 -13.43
CA SER A 34 8.38 4.09 -13.14
C SER A 34 8.99 5.02 -14.18
N ASN A 35 8.62 4.89 -15.45
CA ASN A 35 9.16 5.74 -16.50
C ASN A 35 8.62 7.17 -16.44
N ASP A 36 7.35 7.33 -16.05
CA ASP A 36 6.70 8.64 -15.90
C ASP A 36 7.15 9.35 -14.62
N ILE A 37 7.37 8.58 -13.54
CA ILE A 37 7.76 9.09 -12.22
C ILE A 37 9.27 9.34 -12.12
N VAL A 38 10.13 8.57 -12.77
CA VAL A 38 11.60 8.72 -12.64
C VAL A 38 12.18 9.72 -13.64
N GLY A 39 11.49 9.98 -14.76
CA GLY A 39 11.94 10.90 -15.80
C GLY A 39 13.20 10.42 -16.54
N ALA A 40 13.46 10.97 -17.73
CA ALA A 40 14.54 10.49 -18.61
C ALA A 40 15.98 10.76 -18.10
N ASN A 41 16.17 11.55 -17.03
CA ASN A 41 17.49 11.89 -16.49
C ASN A 41 17.82 11.03 -15.26
N ILE A 42 18.40 9.87 -15.51
CA ILE A 42 18.76 8.83 -14.53
C ILE A 42 19.92 9.25 -13.59
N SER A 43 20.46 10.48 -13.73
CA SER A 43 21.69 10.88 -13.03
C SER A 43 21.60 10.86 -11.50
N ASN A 44 20.39 10.90 -10.92
CA ASN A 44 20.15 10.77 -9.46
C ASN A 44 19.16 9.62 -9.11
N SER A 45 18.92 8.67 -10.02
CA SER A 45 17.91 7.60 -9.86
C SER A 45 18.18 6.59 -8.75
N SER A 46 19.33 6.63 -8.07
CA SER A 46 19.61 5.69 -6.97
C SER A 46 18.64 5.83 -5.79
N SER A 47 18.00 7.00 -5.62
CA SER A 47 17.12 7.27 -4.47
C SER A 47 15.79 6.51 -4.53
N ILE A 48 15.22 6.28 -5.73
CA ILE A 48 13.96 5.53 -5.87
C ILE A 48 14.16 4.04 -5.55
N TYR A 49 15.29 3.47 -5.99
CA TYR A 49 15.63 2.08 -5.69
C TYR A 49 15.81 1.85 -4.18
N TRP A 50 16.36 2.85 -3.48
CA TRP A 50 16.44 2.83 -2.01
C TRP A 50 15.06 2.88 -1.36
N ALA A 51 14.13 3.70 -1.85
CA ALA A 51 12.77 3.74 -1.34
C ALA A 51 12.03 2.41 -1.54
N TRP A 52 12.19 1.77 -2.71
CA TRP A 52 11.63 0.43 -2.96
C TRP A 52 12.22 -0.61 -2.02
N GLY A 53 13.55 -0.58 -1.82
CA GLY A 53 14.23 -1.44 -0.85
C GLY A 53 13.70 -1.26 0.57
N LEU A 54 13.44 -0.01 0.98
CA LEU A 54 12.88 0.30 2.31
C LEU A 54 11.43 -0.19 2.47
N PHE A 55 10.57 -0.07 1.44
CA PHE A 55 9.23 -0.66 1.49
C PHE A 55 9.28 -2.18 1.55
N LEU A 56 10.20 -2.80 0.81
CA LEU A 56 10.38 -4.25 0.86
C LEU A 56 10.87 -4.71 2.24
N ALA A 57 11.81 -3.97 2.84
CA ALA A 57 12.27 -4.20 4.20
C ALA A 57 11.10 -4.08 5.22
N SER A 58 10.25 -3.06 5.07
CA SER A 58 9.04 -2.89 5.89
C SER A 58 8.12 -4.12 5.80
N VAL A 59 7.88 -4.67 4.61
CA VAL A 59 7.08 -5.89 4.44
C VAL A 59 7.70 -7.07 5.18
N ILE A 60 9.02 -7.26 5.08
CA ILE A 60 9.73 -8.34 5.79
C ILE A 60 9.59 -8.20 7.31
N PHE A 61 9.77 -6.99 7.85
CA PHE A 61 9.57 -6.72 9.28
C PHE A 61 8.10 -6.92 9.70
N GLY A 62 7.14 -6.63 8.84
CA GLY A 62 5.73 -6.91 9.10
C GLY A 62 5.41 -8.40 9.15
N ILE A 63 5.97 -9.19 8.24
CA ILE A 63 5.83 -10.64 8.25
C ILE A 63 6.48 -11.23 9.51
N TRP A 64 7.66 -10.73 9.90
CA TRP A 64 8.29 -11.12 11.16
C TRP A 64 7.40 -10.76 12.35
N THR A 65 6.83 -9.55 12.39
CA THR A 65 5.93 -9.13 13.47
C THR A 65 4.70 -10.02 13.57
N LEU A 66 4.09 -10.41 12.45
CA LEU A 66 3.00 -11.38 12.43
C LEU A 66 3.44 -12.74 13.00
N MET A 67 4.61 -13.23 12.61
CA MET A 67 5.17 -14.49 13.11
C MET A 67 5.48 -14.44 14.61
N ALA A 68 5.95 -13.30 15.10
CA ALA A 68 6.16 -13.04 16.52
C ALA A 68 4.82 -12.99 17.28
N LEU A 69 3.80 -12.30 16.75
CA LEU A 69 2.45 -12.29 17.29
C LEU A 69 1.92 -13.73 17.42
N THR A 70 1.96 -14.52 16.35
CA THR A 70 1.48 -15.90 16.36
C THR A 70 2.27 -16.81 17.30
N GLY A 71 3.58 -16.55 17.48
CA GLY A 71 4.41 -17.25 18.46
C GLY A 71 4.07 -16.90 19.91
N THR A 72 3.72 -15.63 20.19
CA THR A 72 3.30 -15.20 21.55
C THR A 72 1.89 -15.68 21.94
N LEU A 73 1.05 -16.02 20.96
CA LEU A 73 -0.28 -16.61 21.17
C LEU A 73 -0.25 -18.14 21.38
N GLN A 74 0.93 -18.75 21.55
CA GLN A 74 1.04 -20.14 22.00
C GLN A 74 1.26 -20.27 23.52
N PRO A 75 0.33 -19.88 24.43
CA PRO A 75 0.22 -20.60 25.68
C PRO A 75 -0.42 -21.96 25.38
N MET A 76 0.26 -23.01 25.86
CA MET A 76 -0.09 -24.42 25.65
C MET A 76 -1.58 -24.70 25.89
N LYS A 77 -2.25 -25.31 24.90
CA LYS A 77 -3.43 -26.17 25.13
C LYS A 77 -3.02 -27.37 26.02
N LYS A 78 -2.78 -27.14 27.31
CA LYS A 78 -2.57 -28.18 28.34
C LYS A 78 -3.42 -27.92 29.58
N LYS A 79 -4.66 -27.46 29.42
CA LYS A 79 -5.73 -27.68 30.43
C LYS A 79 -7.15 -27.60 29.87
N LYS A 80 -7.35 -27.90 28.59
CA LYS A 80 -8.69 -27.96 27.97
C LYS A 80 -8.83 -29.07 26.93
N LYS A 81 -8.12 -30.19 27.12
CA LYS A 81 -8.36 -31.45 26.40
C LYS A 81 -9.32 -32.30 27.23
N ALA A 82 -10.62 -32.03 27.12
CA ALA A 82 -11.66 -32.99 27.50
C ALA A 82 -13.00 -32.69 26.82
N ASN A 83 -13.39 -31.42 26.60
CA ASN A 83 -14.78 -31.08 26.29
C ASN A 83 -15.01 -30.17 25.07
N GLN A 84 -14.22 -30.23 24.00
CA GLN A 84 -14.50 -29.39 22.80
C GLN A 84 -14.21 -30.12 21.49
N GLU A 85 -14.76 -31.33 21.33
CA GLU A 85 -14.93 -31.96 20.01
C GLU A 85 -16.38 -31.94 19.52
N ASN A 86 -17.33 -31.45 20.32
CA ASN A 86 -18.71 -31.25 19.87
C ASN A 86 -19.21 -29.91 20.40
N GLU A 87 -20.07 -29.26 19.62
CA GLU A 87 -20.86 -28.06 19.96
C GLU A 87 -20.27 -26.70 19.53
N GLU A 88 -20.33 -26.45 18.21
CA GLU A 88 -20.69 -25.13 17.71
C GLU A 88 -22.03 -24.73 18.37
N GLN A 89 -21.99 -23.84 19.38
CA GLN A 89 -23.09 -23.48 20.31
C GLN A 89 -23.36 -24.59 21.36
N LYS A 90 -22.97 -24.45 22.64
CA LYS A 90 -23.69 -23.65 23.67
C LYS A 90 -22.95 -23.74 25.03
N GLU A 91 -23.38 -22.91 25.98
CA GLU A 91 -23.25 -23.09 27.45
C GLU A 91 -21.87 -22.81 28.10
N GLN A 92 -21.74 -22.28 29.33
CA GLN A 92 -22.69 -22.11 30.43
C GLN A 92 -22.13 -21.10 31.45
N ASN A 93 -23.03 -20.54 32.27
CA ASN A 93 -22.73 -19.95 33.57
C ASN A 93 -21.76 -20.81 34.39
N GLY A 94 -20.87 -20.17 35.17
CA GLY A 94 -20.09 -20.84 36.21
C GLY A 94 -18.77 -20.13 36.45
N GLU A 95 -18.74 -19.28 37.47
CA GLU A 95 -17.52 -18.83 38.14
C GLU A 95 -16.67 -20.05 38.54
N PRO A 96 -15.34 -19.96 38.36
CA PRO A 96 -14.53 -20.03 39.56
C PRO A 96 -13.39 -19.00 39.56
N GLU A 97 -13.11 -18.59 40.78
CA GLU A 97 -12.14 -17.59 41.23
C GLU A 97 -10.68 -17.91 40.86
N ASN A 98 -9.90 -16.82 40.80
CA ASN A 98 -8.46 -16.71 41.09
C ASN A 98 -7.48 -17.50 40.21
N GLU A 99 -6.92 -16.80 39.22
CA GLU A 99 -5.48 -16.49 39.09
C GLU A 99 -5.29 -15.79 37.72
N GLU A 100 -5.26 -14.45 37.72
CA GLU A 100 -5.01 -13.66 36.51
C GLU A 100 -3.54 -13.79 36.08
N GLU A 101 -3.18 -14.87 35.38
CA GLU A 101 -1.95 -14.89 34.58
C GLU A 101 -2.13 -13.93 33.39
N SER A 102 -1.70 -12.67 33.59
CA SER A 102 -1.73 -11.64 32.54
C SER A 102 -0.90 -12.09 31.35
N ILE A 103 -1.54 -12.34 30.21
CA ILE A 103 -0.84 -12.72 28.98
C ILE A 103 -0.17 -11.45 28.47
N ASN A 104 1.14 -11.33 28.69
CA ASN A 104 1.91 -10.14 28.34
C ASN A 104 2.24 -10.12 26.84
N ILE A 105 1.25 -9.80 26.00
CA ILE A 105 1.35 -9.68 24.53
C ILE A 105 2.27 -8.51 24.12
N ASN A 106 2.61 -7.62 25.06
CA ASN A 106 3.51 -6.48 24.88
C ASN A 106 5.01 -6.85 24.94
N GLY A 107 5.37 -8.09 24.61
CA GLY A 107 6.75 -8.57 24.60
C GLY A 107 7.65 -7.78 23.64
N PHE A 108 8.91 -7.59 24.04
CA PHE A 108 9.90 -6.86 23.25
C PHE A 108 10.11 -7.46 21.84
N ASN A 109 9.95 -8.79 21.70
CA ASN A 109 10.02 -9.50 20.43
C ASN A 109 8.93 -9.13 19.43
N VAL A 110 7.79 -8.57 19.89
CA VAL A 110 6.71 -8.08 19.05
C VAL A 110 6.89 -6.59 18.77
N LYS A 111 7.21 -5.81 19.81
CA LYS A 111 7.32 -4.35 19.70
C LYS A 111 8.48 -3.89 18.83
N LEU A 112 9.63 -4.56 18.92
CA LEU A 112 10.81 -4.16 18.18
C LEU A 112 10.63 -4.27 16.65
N PRO A 113 10.22 -5.43 16.08
CA PRO A 113 9.99 -5.52 14.65
C PRO A 113 8.77 -4.70 14.20
N ALA A 114 7.72 -4.58 15.01
CA ALA A 114 6.57 -3.72 14.69
C ALA A 114 6.96 -2.24 14.59
N GLY A 115 7.71 -1.74 15.58
CA GLY A 115 8.21 -0.37 15.59
C GLY A 115 9.14 -0.11 14.42
N LEU A 116 10.02 -1.05 14.10
CA LEU A 116 10.92 -0.95 12.96
C LEU A 116 10.17 -0.95 11.62
N GLN A 117 9.13 -1.77 11.48
CA GLN A 117 8.24 -1.75 10.31
C GLN A 117 7.58 -0.38 10.12
N ILE A 118 6.97 0.17 11.17
CA ILE A 118 6.31 1.49 11.09
C ILE A 118 7.33 2.58 10.70
N LEU A 119 8.50 2.59 11.35
CA LEU A 119 9.52 3.59 11.11
C LEU A 119 10.05 3.50 9.68
N THR A 120 10.39 2.29 9.22
CA THR A 120 10.88 2.07 7.85
C THR A 120 9.82 2.43 6.81
N PHE A 121 8.55 2.10 7.06
CA PHE A 121 7.43 2.49 6.18
C PHE A 121 7.30 4.01 6.06
N ILE A 122 7.31 4.74 7.19
CA ILE A 122 7.17 6.20 7.19
C ILE A 122 8.33 6.85 6.45
N VAL A 123 9.56 6.41 6.71
CA VAL A 123 10.75 6.92 6.02
C VAL A 123 10.65 6.65 4.52
N ALA A 124 10.28 5.43 4.11
CA ALA A 124 10.08 5.09 2.70
C ALA A 124 9.03 6.00 2.03
N LEU A 125 7.90 6.22 2.71
CA LEU A 125 6.82 7.06 2.22
C LEU A 125 7.27 8.51 2.03
N ILE A 126 7.99 9.08 3.01
CA ILE A 126 8.54 10.43 2.89
C ILE A 126 9.47 10.53 1.68
N PHE A 127 10.37 9.56 1.51
CA PHE A 127 11.28 9.52 0.36
C PHE A 127 10.53 9.46 -0.97
N THR A 128 9.52 8.60 -1.07
CA THR A 128 8.70 8.46 -2.28
C THR A 128 7.93 9.75 -2.61
N VAL A 129 7.37 10.43 -1.61
CA VAL A 129 6.65 11.69 -1.82
C VAL A 129 7.61 12.81 -2.24
N ILE A 130 8.75 12.96 -1.57
CA ILE A 130 9.77 13.97 -1.92
C ILE A 130 10.25 13.75 -3.36
N PHE A 131 10.57 12.50 -3.70
CA PHE A 131 10.99 12.15 -5.05
C PHE A 131 9.89 12.42 -6.08
N GLY A 132 8.65 12.00 -5.81
CA GLY A 132 7.52 12.21 -6.71
C GLY A 132 7.25 13.69 -7.00
N VAL A 133 7.24 14.53 -5.97
CA VAL A 133 7.06 15.99 -6.13
C VAL A 133 8.23 16.60 -6.89
N SER A 134 9.47 16.26 -6.53
CA SER A 134 10.66 16.76 -7.21
C SER A 134 10.69 16.38 -8.69
N SER A 135 10.22 15.18 -9.04
CA SER A 135 10.17 14.70 -10.41
C SER A 135 9.12 15.44 -11.25
N ILE A 136 7.92 15.63 -10.70
CA ILE A 136 6.85 16.39 -11.37
C ILE A 136 7.27 17.84 -11.62
N VAL A 137 7.91 18.48 -10.64
CA VAL A 137 8.44 19.85 -10.78
C VAL A 137 9.51 19.89 -11.88
N SER A 138 10.43 18.91 -11.89
CA SER A 138 11.50 18.84 -12.90
C SER A 138 10.98 18.55 -14.31
N GLN A 139 9.85 17.84 -14.46
CA GLN A 139 9.20 17.64 -15.75
C GLN A 139 8.60 18.93 -16.31
N LYS A 140 8.09 19.81 -15.46
CA LYS A 140 7.43 21.06 -15.88
C LYS A 140 8.38 22.04 -16.57
N ASP A 141 9.65 22.00 -16.19
CA ASP A 141 10.72 22.80 -16.81
C ASP A 141 11.21 22.23 -18.15
N LYS A 142 10.81 20.99 -18.48
CA LYS A 142 11.11 20.30 -19.75
C LYS A 142 10.03 20.46 -20.81
N LEU A 143 9.20 21.51 -20.73
CA LEU A 143 8.42 21.95 -21.89
C LEU A 143 9.41 22.60 -22.89
N ASP A 144 10.11 21.77 -23.64
CA ASP A 144 11.03 22.18 -24.69
C ASP A 144 10.23 23.06 -25.67
N PRO A 145 10.66 24.30 -25.99
CA PRO A 145 9.97 25.14 -26.98
C PRO A 145 9.94 24.53 -28.40
N LYS A 146 10.55 23.35 -28.59
CA LYS A 146 10.44 22.53 -29.81
C LYS A 146 9.16 21.69 -29.91
N ASP A 147 8.42 21.48 -28.81
CA ASP A 147 7.10 20.82 -28.81
C ASP A 147 5.94 21.83 -28.97
N CYS A 148 6.25 23.13 -29.07
CA CYS A 148 5.32 24.08 -29.64
C CYS A 148 5.10 23.68 -31.10
N ILE A 149 3.93 23.09 -31.38
CA ILE A 149 3.48 22.80 -32.74
C ILE A 149 3.58 24.10 -33.54
N GLU A 150 4.63 24.23 -34.35
CA GLU A 150 4.73 25.34 -35.29
C GLU A 150 3.63 25.10 -36.31
N ILE A 151 2.63 25.99 -36.34
CA ILE A 151 1.54 25.90 -37.31
C ILE A 151 2.17 26.16 -38.69
N ILE A 152 2.55 25.08 -39.39
CA ILE A 152 3.26 25.14 -40.68
C ILE A 152 2.42 25.89 -41.72
N LYS A 153 1.10 25.79 -41.66
CA LYS A 153 0.18 26.54 -42.54
C LYS A 153 -1.24 26.56 -41.99
N ARG A 154 -1.82 27.76 -41.88
CA ARG A 154 -3.27 27.94 -41.69
C ARG A 154 -3.90 28.13 -43.08
N SER A 155 -4.81 27.24 -43.46
CA SER A 155 -5.64 27.42 -44.66
C SER A 155 -7.02 27.94 -44.26
N GLU A 156 -7.34 29.15 -44.69
CA GLU A 156 -8.69 29.69 -44.64
C GLU A 156 -9.41 29.31 -45.94
N TYR A 157 -10.63 28.79 -45.83
CA TYR A 157 -11.45 28.42 -46.97
C TYR A 157 -12.59 29.42 -47.10
N GLU A 158 -12.71 30.08 -48.25
CA GLU A 158 -13.95 30.77 -48.62
C GLU A 158 -14.90 29.76 -49.27
N LEU A 159 -16.11 29.66 -48.73
CA LEU A 159 -17.18 28.88 -49.34
C LEU A 159 -17.65 29.60 -50.60
N VAL A 160 -17.06 29.24 -51.74
CA VAL A 160 -17.55 29.68 -53.05
C VAL A 160 -18.94 29.07 -53.26
N LYS A 161 -19.95 29.92 -53.49
CA LYS A 161 -21.32 29.46 -53.78
C LYS A 161 -21.31 28.54 -55.00
N PRO A 162 -21.95 27.35 -54.94
CA PRO A 162 -21.93 26.41 -56.06
C PRO A 162 -22.64 27.01 -57.28
N VAL A 163 -21.98 26.93 -58.45
CA VAL A 163 -22.47 27.49 -59.72
C VAL A 163 -23.58 26.64 -60.36
N SER A 164 -23.71 25.37 -59.99
CA SER A 164 -24.82 24.51 -60.38
C SER A 164 -25.15 23.52 -59.27
N ILE A 165 -26.44 23.26 -59.08
CA ILE A 165 -26.95 22.24 -58.16
C ILE A 165 -27.63 21.17 -59.03
N ASP A 166 -26.96 20.05 -59.21
CA ASP A 166 -27.56 18.90 -59.88
C ASP A 166 -28.46 18.18 -58.88
N THR A 167 -29.77 18.23 -59.12
CA THR A 167 -30.76 17.58 -58.27
C THR A 167 -31.09 16.21 -58.85
N LEU A 168 -30.70 15.13 -58.15
CA LEU A 168 -31.12 13.78 -58.50
C LEU A 168 -32.59 13.58 -58.14
N LYS A 169 -33.43 13.37 -59.14
CA LYS A 169 -34.84 13.02 -58.94
C LYS A 169 -34.93 11.52 -58.62
N VAL A 170 -35.11 11.19 -57.35
CA VAL A 170 -35.40 9.82 -56.92
C VAL A 170 -36.85 9.50 -57.33
N LYS A 171 -37.03 8.36 -58.02
CA LYS A 171 -38.31 7.90 -58.57
C LYS A 171 -39.01 6.95 -57.60
#